data_AF-A0A519V4R9-F1
#
_entry.id   AF-A0A519V4R9-F1
#
_cell.length_a   1.000
_cell.length_b   1.000
_cell.length_c   1.000
_cell.angle_alpha   90.00
_cell.angle_beta   90.00
_cell.angle_gamma   90.00
#
_symmetry.space_group_name_H-M   'P 1'
#
loop_
_entity.id
_entity.type
_entity.pdbx_description
1 polymer ?
#
loop_
_entity_poly.entity_id
_entity_poly.type
_entity_poly.pdbx_seq_one_letter_code
_entity_poly.pdbx_strand_id
1 'polypeptide(L)' 'MDEQDIVLLANGTDRFAGKVGGFGDGKVTMEGKYGRFRFELADIAEIRFARNRLAEESARDPGNLT' A
#
# COMPACT_ATOMS: atom_id res chain seq x y z
N MET A 1 -6.12 -0.77 -14.36
CA MET A 1 -6.32 -0.28 -12.98
C MET A 1 -5.66 -1.20 -11.95
N ASP A 2 -5.14 -2.38 -12.35
CA ASP A 2 -4.60 -3.43 -11.47
C ASP A 2 -3.16 -3.21 -10.96
N GLU A 3 -2.61 -2.00 -11.09
CA GLU A 3 -1.21 -1.67 -10.76
C GLU A 3 -1.07 -0.74 -9.55
N GLN A 4 -2.18 -0.16 -9.09
CA GLN A 4 -2.18 0.80 -7.98
C GLN A 4 -2.76 0.14 -6.73
N ASP A 5 -2.07 0.35 -5.61
CA ASP A 5 -2.57 0.06 -4.29
C ASP A 5 -3.67 1.06 -3.94
N ILE A 6 -4.67 0.62 -3.16
CA ILE A 6 -5.78 1.45 -2.71
C ILE A 6 -5.79 1.50 -1.18
N VAL A 7 -5.78 2.70 -0.62
CA VAL A 7 -5.99 2.94 0.82
C VAL A 7 -7.41 3.49 1.00
N LEU A 8 -8.22 2.83 1.83
CA LEU A 8 -9.54 3.29 2.27
C LEU A 8 -9.44 3.75 3.73
N LEU A 9 -9.84 5.00 3.98
CA LEU A 9 -9.88 5.53 5.35
C LEU A 9 -11.13 5.08 6.10
N ALA A 10 -11.03 5.03 7.42
CA ALA A 10 -12.10 4.63 8.33
C ALA A 10 -13.32 5.58 8.33
N ASN A 11 -13.21 6.76 7.71
CA ASN A 11 -14.35 7.64 7.45
C ASN A 11 -15.33 7.08 6.39
N GLY A 12 -14.97 5.99 5.71
CA GLY A 12 -15.85 5.24 4.80
C GLY A 12 -16.00 5.83 3.40
N THR A 13 -15.49 7.04 3.15
CA THR A 13 -15.63 7.72 1.85
C THR A 13 -14.30 7.94 1.14
N ASP A 14 -13.22 8.17 1.89
CA ASP A 14 -11.97 8.61 1.29
C ASP A 14 -11.13 7.43 0.80
N ARG A 15 -10.77 7.50 -0.48
CA ARG A 15 -9.98 6.49 -1.17
C ARG A 15 -8.80 7.15 -1.86
N PHE A 16 -7.61 6.60 -1.63
CA PHE A 16 -6.39 7.04 -2.27
C PHE A 16 -5.80 5.91 -3.10
N ALA A 17 -5.37 6.24 -4.31
CA ALA A 17 -4.72 5.30 -5.22
C ALA A 17 -3.26 5.70 -5.44
N GLY A 18 -2.36 4.72 -5.38
CA GLY A 18 -0.93 4.97 -5.51
C GLY A 18 -0.07 3.74 -5.27
N LYS A 19 1.16 3.96 -4.80
CA LYS A 19 2.11 2.93 -4.39
C LYS A 19 2.36 3.05 -2.90
N VAL A 20 1.98 2.04 -2.12
CA VAL A 20 2.36 1.96 -0.70
C VAL A 20 3.87 1.70 -0.62
N GLY A 21 4.56 2.55 0.12
CA GLY A 21 6.02 2.56 0.23
C GLY A 21 6.56 1.88 1.49
N GLY A 22 5.75 1.79 2.55
CA GLY A 22 6.14 1.13 3.78
C GLY A 22 5.29 1.48 4.98
N PHE A 23 5.58 0.78 6.08
CA PHE A 23 4.93 0.90 7.38
C PHE A 23 5.97 1.28 8.42
N GLY A 24 5.68 2.24 9.28
CA GLY A 24 6.58 2.66 10.35
C GLY A 24 6.00 3.78 11.20
N ASP A 25 6.38 3.83 12.49
CA ASP A 25 5.94 4.86 13.45
C ASP A 25 4.42 5.04 13.53
N GLY A 26 3.67 3.93 13.43
CA GLY A 26 2.21 3.92 13.42
C GLY A 26 1.59 4.48 12.14
N LYS A 27 2.37 4.64 11.06
CA LYS A 27 1.94 5.31 9.82
C LYS A 27 2.25 4.47 8.59
N VAL A 28 1.52 4.78 7.53
CA VAL A 28 1.72 4.24 6.18
C VAL A 28 2.16 5.36 5.26
N THR A 29 3.21 5.14 4.48
CA THR A 29 3.63 6.07 3.41
C THR A 29 3.13 5.58 2.06
N MET A 30 2.66 6.51 1.23
CA MET A 30 2.16 6.19 -0.11
C MET A 30 2.58 7.27 -1.11
N GLU A 31 2.98 6.86 -2.31
CA GLU A 31 3.23 7.74 -3.44
C GLU A 31 2.03 7.70 -4.39
N GLY A 32 1.26 8.80 -4.41
CA GLY A 32 0.14 8.97 -5.33
C GLY A 32 0.50 9.88 -6.50
N LYS A 33 -0.42 9.97 -7.47
CA LYS A 33 -0.23 10.79 -8.68
C LYS A 33 0.13 12.26 -8.41
N TYR A 34 -0.39 12.82 -7.32
CA TYR A 34 -0.28 14.25 -7.01
C TYR A 34 0.68 14.55 -5.86
N GLY A 35 1.38 13.54 -5.33
CA GLY A 35 2.33 13.73 -4.25
C GLY A 35 2.48 12.52 -3.34
N ARG A 36 3.27 12.73 -2.29
CA ARG A 36 3.49 11.73 -1.24
C ARG A 36 2.52 11.97 -0.09
N PHE A 37 1.86 10.91 0.32
CA PHE A 37 0.88 10.88 1.39
C PHE A 37 1.42 10.08 2.58
N ARG A 38 0.94 10.45 3.76
CA ARG A 38 1.20 9.74 5.01
C ARG A 38 -0.12 9.63 5.76
N PHE A 39 -0.48 8.42 6.14
CA PHE A 39 -1.72 8.11 6.84
C PHE A 39 -1.39 7.52 8.21
N GLU A 40 -2.15 7.87 9.24
CA GLU A 40 -2.11 7.13 10.50
C GLU A 40 -2.72 5.75 10.27
N LEU A 41 -2.05 4.70 10.75
CA LEU A 41 -2.53 3.32 10.57
C LEU A 41 -3.89 3.11 11.27
N ALA A 42 -4.12 3.82 12.37
CA ALA A 42 -5.39 3.81 13.10
C ALA A 42 -6.56 4.40 12.30
N ASP A 43 -6.28 5.24 11.30
CA ASP A 43 -7.29 5.89 10.46
C ASP A 43 -7.58 5.10 9.17
N ILE A 44 -6.89 3.99 8.95
CA ILE A 44 -7.05 3.15 7.76
C ILE A 44 -8.03 2.02 8.07
N ALA A 45 -9.08 1.90 7.25
CA ALA A 45 -9.98 0.75 7.29
C ALA A 45 -9.41 -0.44 6.51
N GLU A 46 -8.84 -0.20 5.33
CA GLU A 46 -8.37 -1.26 4.44
C GLU A 46 -7.23 -0.76 3.53
N ILE A 47 -6.26 -1.63 3.27
CA ILE A 47 -5.27 -1.46 2.21
C ILE A 47 -5.40 -2.64 1.24
N ARG A 48 -5.66 -2.34 -0.03
CA ARG A 48 -5.70 -3.32 -1.12
C ARG A 48 -4.47 -3.16 -1.98
N PHE A 49 -3.56 -4.12 -1.93
CA PHE A 49 -2.38 -4.13 -2.79
C PHE A 49 -2.71 -4.56 -4.22
N ALA A 50 -2.03 -3.96 -5.18
CA ALA A 50 -2.10 -4.35 -6.57
C ALA A 50 -1.64 -5.81 -6.77
N ARG A 51 -2.50 -6.63 -7.39
CA ARG A 51 -2.26 -8.08 -7.55
C ARG A 51 -0.97 -8.41 -8.29
N ASN A 52 -0.59 -7.59 -9.28
CA ASN A 52 0.61 -7.84 -10.09
C ASN A 52 1.91 -7.60 -9.31
N ARG A 53 1.91 -6.74 -8.28
CA ARG A 53 3.13 -6.43 -7.52
C ARG A 53 3.46 -7.49 -6.48
N LEU A 54 2.45 -8.12 -5.87
CA LEU A 54 2.67 -9.23 -4.93
C LEU A 54 3.38 -10.41 -5.60
N ALA A 55 3.12 -10.65 -6.89
CA ALA A 55 3.80 -11.67 -7.69
C ALA A 55 5.26 -11.31 -7.99
N GLU A 56 5.57 -10.05 -8.29
CA GLU A 56 6.94 -9.60 -8.55
C GLU A 56 7.83 -9.61 -7.30
N GLU A 57 7.29 -9.26 -6.13
CA GLU A 57 8.06 -9.28 -4.88
C GLU A 57 8.35 -10.72 -4.42
N SER A 58 7.39 -11.64 -4.58
CA SER A 58 7.58 -13.06 -4.29
C SER A 58 8.62 -13.73 -5.21
N ALA A 59 8.75 -13.27 -6.46
CA ALA A 59 9.74 -13.78 -7.40
C ALA A 59 11.18 -13.29 -7.10
N ARG A 60 11.34 -12.22 -6.32
CA ARG A 60 12.64 -11.64 -5.95
C ARG A 60 13.28 -12.29 -4.71
N ASP A 61 12.56 -13.14 -3.99
CA ASP A 61 13.10 -13.95 -2.88
C ASP A 61 13.04 -15.46 -3.15
N PRO A 62 13.93 -16.00 -4.01
CA PRO A 62 14.16 -17.44 -4.09
C PRO A 62 15.05 -17.98 -2.95
N GLY A 63 15.33 -17.19 -1.90
CA GLY A 63 16.47 -17.39 -1.00
C GLY A 63 16.19 -18.02 0.37
N ASN A 64 14.94 -18.24 0.79
CA ASN A 64 14.66 -18.70 2.16
C ASN A 64 14.14 -20.13 2.29
N LEU A 65 14.62 -21.05 1.45
CA LEU A 65 14.44 -22.50 1.65
C LEU A 65 15.81 -23.17 1.73
N THR A 66 16.50 -23.07 2.87
CA THR A 66 17.62 -23.95 3.22
C THR A 66 17.63 -24.20 4.73
#